data_AF-A0A6A3N6P3-F1
#
_entry.id   AF-A0A6A3N6P3-F1
#
_cell.length_a   1.000
_cell.length_b   1.000
_cell.length_c   1.000
_cell.angle_alpha   90.00
_cell.angle_beta   90.00
_cell.angle_gamma   90.00
#
_symmetry.space_group_name_H-M   'P 1'
#
loop_
_entity.id
_entity.type
_entity.pdbx_description
1 polymer ?
#
loop_
_entity_poly.entity_id
_entity_poly.type
_entity_poly.pdbx_seq_one_letter_code
_entity_poly.pdbx_strand_id
1 'polypeptide(L)'
;MPAKRKSIEISIKQQAIEWIATEGGGVPSRAEAHFRKRGWRITASCFRQWWRDRDQILAEHGARRRIVGGGRRPLLGAVEDALIDLVYEKRIRKEKVSRS
;
A
#
# COMPACT_ATOMS: atom_id res chain seq x y z
N MET A 1 -0.85 -21.73 9.91
CA MET A 1 -0.10 -20.49 9.62
C MET A 1 -0.83 -19.70 8.53
N PRO A 2 -1.32 -18.48 8.78
CA PRO A 2 -1.94 -17.68 7.72
C PRO A 2 -0.90 -17.34 6.64
N ALA A 3 -1.29 -17.43 5.37
CA ALA A 3 -0.41 -17.13 4.25
C ALA A 3 0.15 -15.70 4.37
N LYS A 4 1.47 -15.57 4.27
CA LYS A 4 2.17 -14.27 4.37
C LYS A 4 1.70 -13.37 3.22
N ARG A 5 1.02 -12.26 3.56
CA ARG A 5 0.58 -11.27 2.57
C ARG A 5 1.80 -10.71 1.84
N LYS A 6 1.87 -10.90 0.52
CA LYS A 6 2.90 -10.27 -0.31
C LYS A 6 2.55 -8.80 -0.48
N SER A 7 3.47 -7.88 -0.13
CA SER A 7 3.26 -6.46 -0.41
C SER A 7 3.37 -6.22 -1.90
N ILE A 8 2.37 -5.55 -2.47
CA ILE A 8 2.32 -5.15 -3.87
C ILE A 8 2.67 -3.67 -3.95
N GLU A 9 3.51 -3.30 -4.91
CA GLU A 9 3.88 -1.90 -5.16
C GLU A 9 2.67 -1.04 -5.52
N ILE A 10 2.72 0.24 -5.16
CA ILE A 10 1.65 1.18 -5.46
C ILE A 10 1.49 1.35 -6.98
N SER A 11 2.59 1.31 -7.75
CA SER A 11 2.58 1.32 -9.22
C SER A 11 1.65 0.24 -9.82
N ILE A 12 1.70 -0.99 -9.31
CA ILE A 12 0.85 -2.10 -9.75
C ILE A 12 -0.63 -1.83 -9.45
N LYS A 13 -0.93 -1.21 -8.30
CA LYS A 13 -2.30 -0.82 -7.96
C LYS A 13 -2.80 0.32 -8.83
N GLN A 14 -1.94 1.31 -9.11
CA GLN A 14 -2.24 2.44 -9.99
C GLN A 14 -2.56 1.96 -11.40
N GLN A 15 -1.73 1.09 -11.97
CA GLN A 15 -1.99 0.46 -13.28
C GLN A 15 -3.32 -0.29 -13.31
N ALA A 16 -3.66 -1.00 -12.23
CA ALA A 16 -4.94 -1.69 -12.13
C ALA A 16 -6.12 -0.71 -12.09
N ILE A 17 -6.02 0.38 -11.32
CA ILE A 17 -7.05 1.41 -11.20
C ILE A 17 -7.24 2.13 -12.55
N GLU A 18 -6.15 2.52 -13.20
CA GLU A 18 -6.17 3.17 -14.50
C GLU A 18 -6.86 2.28 -15.54
N TRP A 19 -6.46 1.01 -15.61
CA TRP A 19 -7.10 0.04 -16.51
C TRP A 19 -8.58 -0.15 -16.20
N ILE A 20 -8.98 -0.22 -14.91
CA ILE A 20 -10.40 -0.31 -14.53
C ILE A 20 -11.16 0.92 -15.02
N ALA A 21 -10.57 2.12 -14.92
CA ALA A 21 -11.20 3.37 -15.32
C ALA A 21 -11.37 3.50 -16.84
N THR A 22 -10.38 3.08 -17.63
CA THR A 22 -10.36 3.26 -19.08
C THR A 22 -10.96 2.08 -19.83
N GLU A 23 -10.36 0.90 -19.71
CA GLU A 23 -10.72 -0.31 -20.46
C GLU A 23 -11.75 -1.18 -19.72
N GLY A 24 -11.71 -1.16 -18.39
CA GLY A 24 -12.57 -1.97 -17.52
C GLY A 24 -14.01 -1.45 -17.40
N GLY A 25 -14.28 -0.24 -17.89
CA GLY A 25 -15.59 0.42 -17.79
C GLY A 25 -16.02 0.70 -16.35
N GLY A 26 -15.06 0.92 -15.45
CA GLY A 26 -15.31 1.17 -14.02
C GLY A 26 -15.70 -0.08 -13.22
N VAL A 27 -15.55 -1.29 -13.77
CA VAL A 27 -15.96 -2.55 -13.11
C VAL A 27 -14.73 -3.32 -12.58
N PRO A 28 -14.44 -3.29 -11.26
CA PRO A 28 -13.22 -3.88 -10.71
C PRO A 28 -13.13 -5.40 -10.86
N SER A 29 -14.27 -6.10 -10.89
CA SER A 29 -14.30 -7.56 -11.02
C SER A 29 -13.73 -8.04 -12.36
N ARG A 30 -13.72 -7.19 -13.41
CA ARG A 30 -13.14 -7.52 -14.71
C ARG A 30 -11.61 -7.55 -14.69
N ALA A 31 -11.00 -6.81 -13.76
CA ALA A 31 -9.55 -6.70 -13.64
C ALA A 31 -8.89 -8.04 -13.33
N GLU A 32 -9.55 -8.91 -12.55
CA GLU A 32 -8.99 -10.22 -12.22
C GLU A 32 -8.75 -11.07 -13.48
N ALA A 33 -9.73 -11.17 -14.38
CA ALA A 33 -9.57 -11.96 -15.60
C ALA A 33 -8.49 -11.38 -16.53
N HIS A 34 -8.42 -10.05 -16.64
CA HIS A 34 -7.41 -9.37 -17.45
C HIS A 34 -5.99 -9.57 -16.89
N PHE A 35 -5.76 -9.23 -15.62
CA PHE A 35 -4.43 -9.29 -15.01
C PHE A 35 -3.97 -10.72 -14.74
N ARG A 36 -4.88 -11.70 -14.61
CA ARG A 36 -4.53 -13.11 -14.57
C ARG A 36 -3.84 -13.59 -15.85
N LYS A 37 -4.29 -13.12 -17.03
CA LYS A 37 -3.62 -13.40 -18.32
C LYS A 37 -2.21 -12.79 -18.37
N ARG A 38 -2.00 -11.68 -17.66
CA ARG A 38 -0.71 -11.00 -17.46
C ARG A 38 0.16 -11.61 -16.35
N GLY A 39 -0.25 -12.74 -15.78
CA GLY A 39 0.48 -13.48 -14.75
C GLY A 39 0.26 -12.99 -13.32
N TRP A 40 -0.59 -11.99 -13.09
CA TRP A 40 -0.85 -11.48 -11.74
C TRP A 40 -1.82 -12.41 -11.01
N ARG A 41 -1.41 -12.88 -9.82
CA ARG A 41 -2.25 -13.69 -8.93
C ARG A 41 -2.94 -12.81 -7.87
N ILE A 42 -3.80 -11.90 -8.32
CA ILE A 42 -4.57 -10.98 -7.47
C ILE A 42 -6.06 -11.30 -7.65
N THR A 43 -6.80 -11.36 -6.55
CA THR A 43 -8.24 -11.70 -6.57
C THR A 43 -9.11 -10.46 -6.83
N ALA A 44 -10.33 -10.64 -7.33
CA ALA A 44 -11.31 -9.56 -7.51
C ALA A 44 -11.62 -8.80 -6.21
N SER A 45 -11.49 -9.45 -5.04
CA SER A 45 -11.66 -8.78 -3.75
C SER A 45 -10.63 -7.67 -3.53
N CYS A 46 -9.37 -7.90 -3.93
CA CYS A 46 -8.31 -6.90 -3.84
C CYS A 46 -8.55 -5.73 -4.81
N PHE A 47 -8.95 -6.01 -6.05
CA PHE A 47 -9.26 -4.98 -7.03
C PHE A 47 -10.44 -4.11 -6.59
N ARG A 48 -11.50 -4.71 -6.02
CA ARG A 48 -12.62 -3.96 -5.42
C ARG A 48 -12.16 -3.06 -4.28
N GLN A 49 -11.28 -3.55 -3.41
CA GLN A 49 -10.72 -2.74 -2.33
C GLN A 49 -9.93 -1.55 -2.89
N TRP A 50 -9.03 -1.78 -3.84
CA TRP A 50 -8.24 -0.70 -4.45
C TRP A 50 -9.10 0.31 -5.20
N TRP A 51 -10.21 -0.13 -5.80
CA TRP A 51 -11.15 0.77 -6.45
C TRP A 51 -11.92 1.67 -5.48
N ARG A 52 -12.24 1.17 -4.28
CA ARG A 52 -12.81 2.01 -3.21
C ARG A 52 -11.79 3.03 -2.72
N ASP A 53 -10.54 2.60 -2.55
CA ASP A 53 -9.45 3.43 -2.03
C ASP A 53 -8.68 4.17 -3.15
N ARG A 54 -9.26 4.27 -4.36
CA ARG A 54 -8.54 4.64 -5.58
C ARG A 54 -7.90 6.02 -5.53
N ASP A 55 -8.59 6.99 -4.94
CA ASP A 55 -8.10 8.38 -4.87
C ASP A 55 -6.83 8.46 -4.01
N GLN A 56 -6.77 7.69 -2.92
CA GLN A 56 -5.59 7.60 -2.06
C GLN A 56 -4.43 6.87 -2.76
N ILE A 57 -4.72 5.82 -3.52
CA ILE A 57 -3.71 5.05 -4.23
C ILE A 57 -3.12 5.85 -5.41
N LEU A 58 -3.94 6.63 -6.11
CA LEU A 58 -3.50 7.48 -7.21
C LEU A 58 -2.68 8.69 -6.73
N ALA A 59 -2.97 9.23 -5.55
CA ALA A 59 -2.23 10.34 -4.95
C ALA A 59 -0.85 9.94 -4.38
N GLU A 60 -0.55 8.64 -4.23
CA GLU A 60 0.68 8.15 -3.61
C GLU A 60 1.82 7.92 -4.63
N HIS A 61 3.07 8.01 -4.19
CA HIS A 61 4.23 7.80 -5.07
C HIS A 61 4.39 6.31 -5.46
N GLY A 62 4.37 6.00 -6.77
CA GLY A 62 4.29 4.63 -7.31
C GLY A 62 5.41 3.66 -6.87
N ALA A 63 6.61 4.17 -6.58
CA ALA A 63 7.74 3.36 -6.08
C ALA A 63 7.59 2.88 -4.62
N ARG A 64 6.60 3.38 -3.87
CA ARG A 64 6.36 2.94 -2.49
C ARG A 64 5.57 1.63 -2.49
N ARG A 65 5.88 0.75 -1.53
CA ARG A 65 5.12 -0.51 -1.29
C ARG A 65 3.96 -0.34 -0.30
N ARG A 66 3.84 0.83 0.34
CA ARG A 66 2.81 1.16 1.33
C ARG A 66 2.31 2.58 1.09
N ILE A 67 1.01 2.78 1.30
CA ILE A 67 0.40 4.10 1.40
C ILE A 67 0.88 4.71 2.73
N VAL A 68 1.32 5.96 2.72
CA VAL A 68 1.65 6.70 3.95
C VAL A 68 0.38 6.87 4.78
N GLY A 69 0.44 6.55 6.07
CA GLY A 69 -0.74 6.58 6.95
C GLY A 69 -1.74 5.43 6.74
N GLY A 70 -1.50 4.51 5.80
CA GLY A 70 -2.28 3.26 5.65
C GLY A 70 -1.97 2.20 6.71
N GLY A 71 -1.09 2.53 7.66
CA GLY A 71 -0.89 1.77 8.89
C GLY A 71 -2.01 2.06 9.90
N ARG A 72 -1.88 1.50 11.09
CA ARG A 72 -2.71 1.92 12.23
C ARG A 72 -2.62 3.44 12.36
N ARG A 73 -3.76 4.12 12.46
CA ARG A 73 -3.78 5.56 12.79
C ARG A 73 -2.93 5.79 14.04
N PRO A 74 -2.05 6.80 14.06
CA PRO A 74 -1.27 7.12 15.24
C PRO A 74 -2.19 7.25 16.45
N LEU A 75 -1.89 6.54 17.53
CA LEU A 75 -2.64 6.69 18.77
C LEU A 75 -2.30 8.02 19.44
N LEU A 76 -1.04 8.45 19.32
CA LEU A 76 -0.51 9.60 20.05
C LEU A 76 -0.01 10.72 19.12
N GLY A 77 -0.33 10.65 17.82
CA GLY A 77 -0.03 11.70 16.83
C GLY A 77 1.43 12.15 16.88
N ALA A 78 1.65 13.43 17.22
CA ALA A 78 2.97 14.07 17.30
C ALA A 78 3.98 13.37 18.23
N VAL A 79 3.52 12.63 19.24
CA VAL A 79 4.41 11.87 20.13
C VAL A 79 5.03 10.67 19.41
N GLU A 80 4.28 10.02 18.51
CA GLU A 80 4.81 8.94 17.69
C GLU A 80 5.81 9.47 16.66
N ASP A 81 5.55 10.65 16.09
CA ASP A 81 6.48 11.30 15.15
C ASP A 81 7.79 11.70 15.83
N ALA A 82 7.72 12.32 17.02
CA ALA A 82 8.91 12.65 17.82
C ALA A 82 9.71 11.41 18.23
N LEU A 83 9.03 10.30 18.55
CA LEU A 83 9.69 9.03 18.84
C LEU A 83 10.38 8.44 17.60
N ILE A 84 9.76 8.57 16.43
CA ILE A 84 10.34 8.13 15.15
C ILE A 84 11.62 8.92 14.87
N ASP A 85 11.60 10.25 15.03
CA ASP A 85 12.78 11.10 14.83
C ASP A 85 13.92 10.74 15.78
N LEU A 86 13.62 10.54 17.06
CA LEU A 86 14.61 10.11 18.06
C LEU A 86 15.23 8.76 17.71
N VAL A 87 14.44 7.82 17.20
CA VAL A 87 14.93 6.51 16.73
C VAL A 87 15.83 6.66 15.51
N TYR A 88 15.51 7.58 14.58
CA TYR A 88 16.35 7.86 13.42
C TYR A 88 17.69 8.46 13.84
N GLU A 89 17.70 9.45 14.73
CA GLU A 89 18.95 10.04 15.23
C GLU A 89 19.87 9.01 15.89
N LYS A 90 19.31 8.17 16.77
CA LYS A 90 20.07 7.08 17.41
C LYS A 90 20.67 6.13 16.39
N ARG A 91 19.93 5.78 15.33
CA ARG A 91 20.44 4.89 14.26
C ARG A 91 21.52 5.55 13.42
N ILE A 92 21.41 6.84 13.12
CA ILE A 92 22.47 7.60 12.43
C ILE A 92 23.76 7.56 13.26
N ARG A 93 23.64 7.67 14.59
CA ARG A 93 24.76 7.55 15.54
C ARG A 93 25.19 6.11 15.82
N LYS A 94 24.59 5.10 15.17
CA LYS A 94 24.79 3.66 15.40
C LYS A 94 24.58 3.23 16.86
N GLU A 95 23.76 3.98 17.60
CA GLU A 95 23.38 3.68 18.97
C GLU A 95 22.30 2.60 19.02
N LYS A 96 22.31 1.79 20.09
CA LYS A 96 21.33 0.72 20.28
C LYS A 96 19.97 1.32 20.66
N VAL A 97 18.94 1.03 19.86
CA VAL A 97 17.56 1.39 20.17
C VAL A 97 16.89 0.23 20.93
N SER A 98 16.56 0.46 22.20
CA SER A 98 15.82 -0.48 23.07
C SER A 98 14.39 0.00 23.31
N ARG A 99 13.49 -0.95 23.58
CA ARG A 99 12.16 -0.68 24.13
C ARG A 99 12.24 -1.00 25.62
N SER A 100 12.03 -0.02 26.48
CA SER A 100 11.85 -0.20 27.93
C SER A 100 10.40 -0.46 28.25
#